data_AF-A0A7V3FB93-F1
#
_entry.id   AF-A0A7V3FB93-F1
#
_cell.length_a   1.000
_cell.length_b   1.000
_cell.length_c   1.000
_cell.angle_alpha   90.00
_cell.angle_beta   90.00
_cell.angle_gamma   90.00
#
_symmetry.space_group_name_H-M   'P 1'
#
loop_
_entity.id
_entity.type
_entity.pdbx_description
1 polymer ?
#
loop_
_entity_poly.entity_id
_entity_poly.type
_entity_poly.pdbx_seq_one_letter_code
_entity_poly.pdbx_strand_id
1 'polypeptide(L)'
;MLPLDPRPLRRHPHLRRRACIGCRSHTRRGPPSGYTEPLAIEAARSTDPRVRRAGLRILGYFGWPSGLDPLLEALRETDERLRDAAVSSLAYIEDPRALDALLAIARQAVAGARAAAMRALGDTSRDPRVIACLEAGT
;
A
#
# COMPACT_ATOMS: atom_id res chain seq x y z
N MET A 1 33.08 5.73 -41.76
CA MET A 1 31.64 5.49 -42.03
C MET A 1 31.41 3.99 -42.02
N LEU A 2 30.93 3.46 -40.89
CA LEU A 2 30.59 2.06 -40.57
C LEU A 2 29.94 2.09 -39.15
N PRO A 3 29.10 1.11 -38.75
CA PRO A 3 27.65 1.13 -38.89
C PRO A 3 26.89 1.27 -37.55
N LEU A 4 25.56 1.42 -37.67
CA LEU A 4 24.53 1.36 -36.63
C LEU A 4 24.70 0.14 -35.70
N ASP A 5 24.60 0.37 -34.38
CA ASP A 5 24.33 -0.68 -33.41
C ASP A 5 23.21 -0.21 -32.46
N PRO A 6 21.96 -0.70 -32.60
CA PRO A 6 20.86 -0.36 -31.71
C PRO A 6 21.01 -1.20 -30.44
N ARG A 7 21.61 -0.63 -29.40
CA ARG A 7 21.73 -1.33 -28.11
C ARG A 7 20.32 -1.68 -27.59
N PRO A 8 20.04 -2.97 -27.32
CA PRO A 8 18.73 -3.41 -26.86
C PRO A 8 18.48 -2.96 -25.42
N LEU A 9 17.22 -2.59 -25.18
CA LEU A 9 16.58 -2.29 -23.90
C LEU A 9 17.14 -3.13 -22.74
N ARG A 10 17.74 -2.47 -21.74
CA ARG A 10 18.03 -3.10 -20.44
C ARG A 10 16.70 -3.41 -19.77
N ARG A 11 16.26 -4.67 -19.92
CA ARG A 11 15.16 -5.27 -19.17
C ARG A 11 15.54 -5.29 -17.69
N HIS A 12 14.94 -4.40 -16.89
CA HIS A 12 15.04 -4.45 -15.44
C HIS A 12 14.31 -5.70 -14.92
N PRO A 13 15.00 -6.63 -14.22
CA PRO A 13 14.48 -7.96 -13.90
C PRO A 13 13.56 -8.00 -12.66
N HIS A 14 13.13 -6.86 -12.11
CA HIS A 14 12.26 -6.80 -10.92
C HIS A 14 10.76 -6.61 -11.23
N LEU A 15 10.39 -6.44 -12.50
CA LEU A 15 8.99 -6.40 -12.96
C LEU A 15 8.33 -7.79 -13.07
N ARG A 16 8.63 -8.70 -12.14
CA ARG A 16 7.82 -9.91 -11.97
C ARG A 16 6.54 -9.54 -11.24
N ARG A 17 5.60 -9.02 -12.03
CA ARG A 17 4.15 -9.03 -11.81
C ARG A 17 3.74 -10.24 -10.95
N ARG A 18 3.64 -10.07 -9.64
CA ARG A 18 2.79 -10.91 -8.82
C ARG A 18 1.49 -10.15 -8.72
N ALA A 19 0.57 -10.53 -9.60
CA ALA A 19 -0.79 -10.02 -9.60
C ALA A 19 -1.38 -10.16 -8.19
N CYS A 20 -1.61 -9.03 -7.51
CA CYS A 20 -2.61 -8.98 -6.45
C CYS A 20 -3.92 -9.53 -7.04
N ILE A 21 -4.51 -10.49 -6.34
CA ILE A 21 -5.59 -11.34 -6.89
C ILE A 21 -6.90 -10.54 -7.09
N GLY A 22 -6.97 -9.31 -6.55
CA GLY A 22 -8.02 -8.31 -6.82
C GLY A 22 -7.78 -7.36 -8.00
N CYS A 23 -6.58 -7.28 -8.58
CA CYS A 23 -6.19 -6.23 -9.54
C CYS A 23 -6.58 -6.50 -11.01
N ARG A 24 -7.80 -6.94 -11.31
CA ARG A 24 -8.32 -6.94 -12.70
C ARG A 24 -8.96 -5.62 -13.13
N SER A 25 -9.25 -4.70 -12.21
CA SER A 25 -9.98 -3.45 -12.50
C SER A 25 -9.17 -2.15 -12.40
N HIS A 26 -7.91 -2.20 -11.91
CA HIS A 26 -7.13 -0.98 -11.61
C HIS A 26 -6.00 -0.67 -12.62
N THR A 27 -5.75 -1.55 -13.60
CA THR A 27 -4.67 -1.42 -14.61
C THR A 27 -4.99 -0.51 -15.80
N ARG A 28 -5.80 0.53 -15.60
CA ARG A 28 -5.98 1.65 -16.54
C ARG A 28 -6.05 2.98 -15.79
N ARG A 29 -5.02 3.35 -15.02
CA ARG A 29 -4.95 4.71 -14.50
C ARG A 29 -3.66 5.34 -14.97
N GLY A 30 -3.82 6.44 -15.70
CA GLY A 30 -2.73 7.15 -16.36
C GLY A 30 -1.66 7.55 -15.35
N PRO A 31 -0.41 7.77 -15.82
CA PRO A 31 0.68 8.15 -14.94
C PRO A 31 0.29 9.42 -14.18
N PRO A 32 0.42 9.44 -12.84
CA PRO A 32 0.28 10.67 -12.08
C PRO A 32 1.33 11.66 -12.57
N SER A 33 1.04 12.96 -12.46
CA SER A 33 2.08 13.96 -12.71
C SER A 33 3.23 13.77 -11.72
N GLY A 34 4.47 14.01 -12.16
CA GLY A 34 5.68 13.71 -11.36
C GLY A 34 5.75 14.43 -10.01
N TYR A 35 4.92 15.45 -9.78
CA TYR A 35 4.81 16.17 -8.52
C TYR A 35 3.71 15.65 -7.58
N THR A 36 2.87 14.70 -8.02
CA THR A 36 1.76 14.18 -7.19
C THR A 36 2.30 13.35 -6.02
N GLU A 37 3.33 12.54 -6.25
CA GLU A 37 3.97 11.71 -5.22
C GLU A 37 4.55 12.54 -4.07
N PRO A 38 5.44 13.52 -4.31
CA PRO A 38 5.98 14.35 -3.23
C PRO A 38 4.90 15.16 -2.51
N LEU A 39 3.90 15.67 -3.25
CA LEU A 39 2.78 16.40 -2.64
C LEU A 39 1.93 15.50 -1.72
N ALA A 40 1.72 14.23 -2.10
CA ALA A 40 0.99 13.28 -1.27
C ALA A 40 1.76 12.91 0.01
N ILE A 41 3.10 12.81 -0.07
CA ILE A 41 3.97 12.61 1.09
C ILE A 41 3.89 13.82 2.03
N GLU A 42 3.96 15.03 1.49
CA GLU A 42 3.81 16.26 2.28
C GLU A 42 2.43 16.33 2.94
N ALA A 43 1.36 16.06 2.17
CA ALA A 43 0.01 16.01 2.69
C ALA A 43 -0.13 14.97 3.82
N ALA A 44 0.48 13.79 3.69
CA ALA A 44 0.48 12.73 4.72
C ALA A 44 1.21 13.11 6.02
N ARG A 45 1.97 14.21 6.03
CA ARG A 45 2.63 14.79 7.21
C ARG A 45 2.00 16.10 7.68
N SER A 46 0.89 16.51 7.07
CA SER A 46 0.18 17.72 7.46
C SER A 46 -0.32 17.66 8.90
N THR A 47 -0.36 18.83 9.55
CA THR A 47 -0.95 19.00 10.89
C THR A 47 -2.47 18.93 10.87
N ASP A 48 -3.12 19.16 9.72
CA ASP A 48 -4.56 18.97 9.57
C ASP A 48 -4.88 17.47 9.35
N PRO A 49 -5.61 16.81 10.28
CA PRO A 49 -5.97 15.40 10.15
C PRO A 49 -6.73 15.06 8.88
N ARG A 50 -7.49 16.00 8.31
CA ARG A 50 -8.23 15.80 7.05
C ARG A 50 -7.28 15.73 5.87
N VAL A 51 -6.34 16.66 5.79
CA VAL A 51 -5.28 16.69 4.75
C VAL A 51 -4.38 15.47 4.89
N ARG A 52 -4.01 15.14 6.12
CA ARG A 52 -3.18 13.98 6.45
C ARG A 52 -3.80 12.68 5.96
N ARG A 53 -5.09 12.47 6.26
CA ARG A 53 -5.85 11.32 5.78
C ARG A 53 -5.95 11.27 4.26
N ALA A 54 -6.13 12.42 3.61
CA ALA A 54 -6.16 12.49 2.15
C ALA A 54 -4.80 12.07 1.54
N GLY A 55 -3.69 12.55 2.10
CA GLY A 55 -2.33 12.14 1.70
C GLY A 55 -2.14 10.63 1.79
N LEU A 56 -2.43 10.03 2.94
CA LEU A 56 -2.31 8.56 3.15
C LEU A 56 -3.16 7.76 2.16
N ARG A 57 -4.38 8.24 1.84
CA ARG A 57 -5.25 7.59 0.85
C ARG A 57 -4.69 7.69 -0.56
N ILE A 58 -4.14 8.83 -0.93
CA ILE A 58 -3.51 9.04 -2.25
C ILE A 58 -2.29 8.11 -2.39
N LEU A 59 -1.43 8.05 -1.37
CA LEU A 59 -0.26 7.17 -1.34
C LEU A 59 -0.64 5.70 -1.56
N GLY A 60 -1.63 5.20 -0.81
CA GLY A 60 -2.14 3.84 -0.99
C GLY A 60 -2.81 3.63 -2.34
N TYR A 61 -3.65 4.55 -2.78
CA TYR A 61 -4.36 4.45 -4.05
C TYR A 61 -3.43 4.33 -5.27
N PHE A 62 -2.28 5.02 -5.25
CA PHE A 62 -1.26 4.90 -6.30
C PHE A 62 -0.25 3.77 -6.04
N GLY A 63 -0.26 3.17 -4.85
CA GLY A 63 0.65 2.08 -4.51
C GLY A 63 2.11 2.52 -4.40
N TRP A 64 2.38 3.81 -4.12
CA TRP A 64 3.75 4.31 -4.13
C TRP A 64 4.56 3.75 -2.96
N PRO A 65 5.70 3.05 -3.21
CA PRO A 65 6.52 2.49 -2.13
C PRO A 65 7.05 3.53 -1.15
N SER A 66 7.28 4.77 -1.61
CA SER A 66 7.68 5.93 -0.79
C SER A 66 6.63 6.31 0.26
N GLY A 67 5.37 5.92 0.06
CA GLY A 67 4.29 6.13 1.01
C GLY A 67 4.27 5.15 2.18
N LEU A 68 5.09 4.10 2.16
CA LEU A 68 5.10 3.07 3.19
C LEU A 68 5.46 3.61 4.58
N ASP A 69 6.52 4.42 4.68
CA ASP A 69 6.94 4.97 5.98
C ASP A 69 5.85 5.89 6.59
N PRO A 70 5.27 6.87 5.86
CA PRO A 70 4.12 7.64 6.34
C PRO A 70 2.92 6.79 6.79
N LEU A 71 2.63 5.70 6.07
CA LEU A 71 1.56 4.78 6.43
C LEU A 71 1.85 4.05 7.74
N LEU A 72 3.08 3.55 7.93
CA LEU A 72 3.49 2.87 9.16
C LEU A 72 3.53 3.80 10.38
N GLU A 73 3.88 5.08 10.18
CA GLU A 73 3.79 6.11 11.22
C GLU A 73 2.33 6.36 11.61
N ALA A 74 1.44 6.49 10.62
CA ALA A 74 0.01 6.73 10.86
C ALA A 74 -0.72 5.60 11.61
N LEU A 75 -0.17 4.37 11.60
CA LEU A 75 -0.69 3.27 12.42
C LEU A 75 -0.53 3.50 13.93
N ARG A 76 0.42 4.34 14.34
CA ARG A 76 0.72 4.64 15.75
C ARG A 76 -0.07 5.84 16.28
N GLU A 77 -0.88 6.47 15.44
CA GLU A 77 -1.67 7.65 15.81
C GLU A 77 -2.87 7.30 16.69
N THR A 78 -3.27 8.25 17.52
CA THR A 78 -4.45 8.11 18.38
C THR A 78 -5.76 8.25 17.59
N ASP A 79 -5.77 9.05 16.52
CA ASP A 79 -6.93 9.22 15.64
C ASP A 79 -7.23 7.91 14.89
N GLU A 80 -8.35 7.30 15.26
CA GLU A 80 -8.87 6.08 14.62
C GLU A 80 -9.06 6.24 13.11
N ARG A 81 -9.48 7.41 12.63
CA ARG A 81 -9.68 7.67 11.20
C ARG A 81 -8.37 7.74 10.44
N LEU A 82 -7.27 8.13 11.09
CA LEU A 82 -5.94 8.09 10.48
C LEU A 82 -5.42 6.65 10.44
N ARG A 83 -5.60 5.89 11.52
CA ARG A 83 -5.24 4.47 11.56
C ARG A 83 -5.99 3.67 10.50
N ASP A 84 -7.30 3.86 10.37
CA ASP A 84 -8.12 3.16 9.37
C ASP A 84 -7.68 3.47 7.93
N ALA A 85 -7.36 4.74 7.66
CA ALA A 85 -6.84 5.14 6.36
C ALA A 85 -5.48 4.48 6.08
N ALA A 86 -4.60 4.42 7.08
CA ALA A 86 -3.30 3.77 6.96
C ALA A 86 -3.44 2.25 6.69
N VAL A 87 -4.25 1.55 7.49
CA VAL A 87 -4.53 0.12 7.30
C VAL A 87 -5.10 -0.17 5.92
N SER A 88 -6.10 0.60 5.50
CA SER A 88 -6.73 0.41 4.19
C SER A 88 -5.74 0.66 3.05
N SER A 89 -4.88 1.66 3.18
CA SER A 89 -3.87 2.01 2.17
C SER A 89 -2.72 1.01 2.09
N LEU A 90 -2.32 0.38 3.20
CA LEU A 90 -1.23 -0.61 3.23
C LEU A 90 -1.53 -1.84 2.36
N ALA A 91 -2.80 -2.19 2.16
CA ALA A 91 -3.22 -3.29 1.28
C ALA A 91 -2.79 -3.11 -0.19
N TYR A 92 -2.54 -1.86 -0.59
CA TYR A 92 -2.22 -1.50 -1.97
C TYR A 92 -0.73 -1.26 -2.19
N ILE A 93 0.10 -1.34 -1.13
CA ILE A 93 1.55 -1.22 -1.24
C ILE A 93 2.14 -2.61 -1.49
N GLU A 94 2.79 -2.80 -2.63
CA GLU A 94 3.46 -4.06 -3.00
C GLU A 94 4.83 -4.21 -2.29
N ASP A 95 4.86 -4.05 -0.96
CA ASP A 95 6.05 -4.24 -0.11
C ASP A 95 5.78 -5.31 0.96
N PRO A 96 6.66 -6.31 1.16
CA PRO A 96 6.51 -7.32 2.21
C PRO A 96 6.27 -6.75 3.61
N ARG A 97 6.88 -5.60 3.93
CA ARG A 97 6.70 -4.90 5.22
C ARG A 97 5.26 -4.45 5.43
N ALA A 98 4.53 -4.11 4.36
CA ALA A 98 3.11 -3.74 4.45
C ALA A 98 2.25 -4.94 4.88
N LEU A 99 2.53 -6.11 4.30
CA LEU A 99 1.87 -7.36 4.69
C LEU A 99 2.19 -7.75 6.14
N ASP A 100 3.45 -7.64 6.54
CA ASP A 100 3.85 -7.94 7.93
C ASP A 100 3.18 -6.99 8.93
N ALA A 101 3.03 -5.71 8.58
CA ALA A 101 2.29 -4.73 9.39
C ALA A 101 0.81 -5.09 9.50
N LEU A 102 0.14 -5.46 8.39
CA LEU A 102 -1.26 -5.87 8.40
C LEU A 102 -1.49 -7.14 9.24
N LEU A 103 -0.61 -8.14 9.13
CA LEU A 103 -0.66 -9.35 9.94
C LEU A 103 -0.46 -9.06 11.44
N ALA A 104 0.43 -8.12 11.77
CA ALA A 104 0.62 -7.70 13.16
C ALA A 104 -0.66 -7.04 13.72
N ILE A 105 -1.33 -6.17 12.95
CA ILE A 105 -2.57 -5.51 13.37
C ILE A 105 -3.72 -6.51 13.50
N ALA A 106 -3.82 -7.48 12.59
CA ALA A 106 -4.85 -8.52 12.65
C ALA A 106 -4.77 -9.37 13.93
N ARG A 107 -3.59 -9.44 14.58
CA ARG A 107 -3.39 -10.14 15.86
C ARG A 107 -3.64 -9.26 17.09
N GLN A 108 -3.83 -7.95 16.93
CA GLN A 108 -4.06 -7.05 18.06
C GLN A 108 -5.51 -7.14 18.58
N ALA A 109 -5.68 -6.85 19.87
CA ALA A 109 -6.97 -6.94 20.56
C ALA A 109 -7.97 -5.81 20.21
N VAL A 110 -7.55 -4.79 19.45
CA VAL A 110 -8.42 -3.67 19.09
C VAL A 110 -9.36 -4.08 17.95
N ALA A 111 -10.64 -4.31 18.28
CA ALA A 111 -11.63 -4.86 17.36
C ALA A 111 -11.76 -4.10 16.03
N GLY A 112 -11.75 -2.75 16.06
CA GLY A 112 -11.87 -1.91 14.86
C GLY A 112 -10.68 -2.07 13.90
N ALA A 113 -9.46 -1.90 14.43
CA ALA A 113 -8.22 -2.04 13.66
C ALA A 113 -8.04 -3.48 13.14
N ARG A 114 -8.44 -4.49 13.92
CA ARG A 114 -8.44 -5.89 13.51
C ARG A 114 -9.37 -6.14 12.32
N ALA A 115 -10.61 -5.66 12.38
CA ALA A 115 -11.57 -5.83 11.28
C ALA A 115 -11.14 -5.10 10.00
N ALA A 116 -10.50 -3.93 10.13
CA ALA A 116 -9.91 -3.23 8.99
C ALA A 116 -8.74 -4.03 8.39
N ALA A 117 -7.84 -4.56 9.23
CA ALA A 117 -6.71 -5.36 8.78
C ALA A 117 -7.15 -6.67 8.11
N MET A 118 -8.12 -7.39 8.68
CA MET A 118 -8.63 -8.62 8.05
C MET A 118 -9.26 -8.36 6.68
N ARG A 119 -10.02 -7.26 6.53
CA ARG A 119 -10.54 -6.82 5.22
C ARG A 119 -9.41 -6.52 4.23
N ALA A 120 -8.44 -5.70 4.65
CA ALA A 120 -7.27 -5.36 3.85
C ALA A 120 -6.48 -6.60 3.40
N LEU A 121 -6.24 -7.56 4.30
CA LEU A 121 -5.56 -8.81 4.01
C LEU A 121 -6.31 -9.65 2.97
N GLY A 122 -7.64 -9.72 3.07
CA GLY A 122 -8.50 -10.39 2.07
C GLY A 122 -8.38 -9.80 0.66
N ASP A 123 -8.16 -8.49 0.56
CA ASP A 123 -8.00 -7.77 -0.72
C ASP A 123 -6.58 -7.85 -1.30
N THR A 124 -5.56 -8.13 -0.47
CA THR A 124 -4.14 -8.05 -0.87
C THR A 124 -3.69 -9.30 -1.62
N SER A 125 -3.76 -10.50 -1.01
CA SER A 125 -3.12 -11.70 -1.57
C SER A 125 -3.60 -13.01 -0.96
N ARG A 126 -3.58 -14.10 -1.74
CA ARG A 126 -3.81 -15.48 -1.27
C ARG A 126 -2.55 -16.10 -0.66
N ASP A 127 -1.77 -15.32 0.09
CA ASP A 127 -0.62 -15.84 0.82
C ASP A 127 -1.14 -16.83 1.89
N PRO A 128 -0.55 -18.03 2.06
CA PRO A 128 -0.94 -18.98 3.11
C PRO A 128 -0.99 -18.35 4.51
N ARG A 129 -0.12 -17.36 4.78
CA ARG A 129 -0.13 -16.61 6.04
C ARG A 129 -1.41 -15.79 6.23
N VAL A 130 -1.96 -15.25 5.15
CA VAL A 130 -3.23 -14.51 5.16
C VAL A 130 -4.39 -15.45 5.42
N ILE A 131 -4.41 -16.61 4.75
CA ILE A 131 -5.45 -17.62 4.92
C ILE A 131 -5.49 -18.09 6.38
N ALA A 132 -4.33 -18.47 6.95
CA ALA A 132 -4.23 -18.87 8.34
C ALA A 132 -4.65 -17.76 9.32
N CYS A 133 -4.35 -16.49 9.00
CA CYS A 133 -4.75 -15.36 9.84
C CYS A 133 -6.27 -15.12 9.80
N LEU A 134 -6.92 -15.31 8.65
CA LEU A 134 -8.36 -15.18 8.49
C LEU A 134 -9.11 -16.34 9.17
N GLU A 135 -8.59 -17.56 9.07
CA GLU A 135 -9.14 -18.75 9.74
C GLU A 135 -9.00 -18.67 11.27
N ALA A 136 -7.89 -18.13 11.77
CA ALA A 136 -7.68 -17.95 13.22
C ALA A 136 -8.52 -16.82 13.83
N GLY A 137 -9.18 -15.99 13.01
CA GLY A 137 -9.95 -14.82 13.43
C GLY A 137 -11.46 -15.03 13.56
N THR A 138 -11.98 -16.22 13.25
CA THR A 138 -13.38 -16.65 13.50
C THR A 138 -13.57 -17.14 14.92
#